data_AF-A0A2S7TF94-F1
#
_entry.id   AF-A0A2S7TF94-F1
#
_cell.length_a   1.000
_cell.length_b   1.000
_cell.length_c   1.000
_cell.angle_alpha   90.00
_cell.angle_beta   90.00
_cell.angle_gamma   90.00
#
_symmetry.space_group_name_H-M   'P 1'
#
loop_
_entity.id
_entity.type
_entity.pdbx_description
1 polymer ?
#
loop_
_entity_poly.entity_id
_entity_poly.type
_entity_poly.pdbx_seq_one_letter_code
_entity_poly.pdbx_strand_id
1 'polypeptide(L)' 'MTKTGNTLEKSLKRLVILLGLLIFSPIFLNVAFKALRIYKTAPKIYIAYILLVLSILLILYAVYFGFKTFKSILDAIFNK' A
#
# COMPACT_ATOMS: atom_id res chain seq x y z
N MET A 1 -14.47 2.16 33.47
CA MET A 1 -14.93 1.04 32.63
C MET A 1 -15.41 1.66 31.31
N THR A 2 -14.86 1.45 30.11
CA THR A 2 -14.21 0.28 29.47
C THR A 2 -13.15 0.75 28.45
N LYS A 3 -11.85 0.50 28.68
CA LYS A 3 -10.73 0.93 27.80
C LYS A 3 -10.32 -0.10 26.72
N THR A 4 -11.04 -1.21 26.60
CA THR A 4 -10.61 -2.37 25.78
C THR A 4 -11.20 -2.40 24.36
N GLY A 5 -12.22 -1.57 24.06
CA GLY A 5 -12.87 -1.57 22.73
C GLY A 5 -12.12 -0.78 21.64
N ASN A 6 -11.19 0.09 22.01
CA ASN A 6 -10.66 1.11 21.08
C ASN A 6 -9.40 0.67 20.32
N THR A 7 -8.68 -0.36 20.80
CA THR A 7 -7.40 -0.81 20.22
C THR A 7 -7.61 -1.80 19.07
N LEU A 8 -8.55 -2.72 19.23
CA LEU A 8 -8.88 -3.73 18.23
C LEU A 8 -9.54 -3.08 16.99
N GLU A 9 -10.51 -2.18 17.19
CA GLU A 9 -11.17 -1.45 16.11
C GLU A 9 -10.16 -0.64 15.28
N LYS A 10 -9.19 0.00 15.94
CA LYS A 10 -8.14 0.77 15.28
C LYS A 10 -7.21 -0.11 14.45
N SER A 11 -6.87 -1.30 14.93
CA SER A 11 -6.08 -2.29 14.17
C SER A 11 -6.87 -2.85 12.99
N LEU A 12 -8.17 -3.11 13.16
CA LEU A 12 -9.08 -3.55 12.08
C LEU A 12 -9.22 -2.49 10.97
N LYS A 13 -9.41 -1.21 11.32
CA LYS A 13 -9.41 -0.11 10.33
C LYS A 13 -8.11 -0.05 9.54
N ARG A 14 -6.96 -0.22 10.20
CA ARG A 14 -5.64 -0.27 9.52
C ARG A 14 -5.52 -1.47 8.60
N LEU A 15 -6.09 -2.62 8.95
CA LEU A 15 -6.12 -3.80 8.08
C LEU A 15 -6.93 -3.55 6.81
N VAL A 16 -8.11 -2.93 6.91
CA VAL A 16 -8.93 -2.59 5.74
C VAL A 16 -8.18 -1.63 4.82
N ILE A 17 -7.51 -0.63 5.38
CA ILE A 17 -6.65 0.30 4.61
C ILE A 17 -5.49 -0.46 3.95
N LEU A 18 -4.85 -1.39 4.66
CA LEU A 18 -3.78 -2.22 4.13
C LEU A 18 -4.26 -3.07 2.95
N LEU A 19 -5.42 -3.72 3.07
CA LEU A 19 -6.00 -4.53 1.99
C LEU A 19 -6.28 -3.69 0.75
N GLY A 20 -6.85 -2.48 0.94
CA GLY A 20 -7.00 -1.51 -0.13
C GLY A 20 -5.65 -1.18 -0.78
N LEU A 21 -4.66 -0.78 0.02
CA LEU A 21 -3.32 -0.41 -0.45
C LEU A 21 -2.63 -1.56 -1.20
N LEU A 22 -2.81 -2.80 -0.73
CA LEU A 22 -2.24 -4.01 -1.34
C LEU A 22 -2.87 -4.31 -2.70
N ILE A 23 -4.16 -4.05 -2.89
CA ILE A 23 -4.86 -4.20 -4.17
C ILE A 23 -4.54 -3.04 -5.12
N PHE A 24 -4.49 -1.81 -4.62
CA PHE A 24 -4.16 -0.63 -5.43
C PHE A 24 -2.72 -0.65 -5.96
N SER A 25 -1.80 -1.23 -5.20
CA SER A 25 -0.38 -1.36 -5.54
C SER A 25 -0.11 -2.03 -6.92
N PRO A 26 -0.56 -3.26 -7.20
CA PRO A 26 -0.39 -3.89 -8.51
C PRO A 26 -1.23 -3.23 -9.62
N ILE A 27 -2.33 -2.56 -9.28
CA ILE A 27 -3.11 -1.78 -10.25
C ILE A 27 -2.28 -0.59 -10.76
N PHE A 28 -1.67 0.18 -9.86
CA PHE A 28 -0.76 1.28 -10.22
C PHE A 28 0.41 0.79 -11.07
N LEU A 29 1.00 -0.35 -10.72
CA LEU A 29 2.07 -0.96 -11.50
C LEU A 29 1.62 -1.35 -12.92
N ASN A 30 0.42 -1.93 -13.07
CA ASN A 30 -0.15 -2.23 -14.38
C ASN A 30 -0.37 -0.98 -15.23
N VAL A 31 -0.86 0.12 -14.62
CA VAL A 31 -1.01 1.41 -15.31
C VAL A 31 0.35 1.96 -15.74
N ALA A 32 1.38 1.88 -14.89
CA ALA A 32 2.74 2.28 -15.23
C ALA A 32 3.30 1.47 -16.41
N PHE A 33 3.12 0.14 -16.42
CA PHE A 33 3.52 -0.70 -17.55
C PHE A 33 2.75 -0.38 -18.83
N LYS A 34 1.45 -0.08 -18.73
CA LYS A 34 0.64 0.37 -19.87
C LYS A 34 1.17 1.71 -20.41
N ALA A 35 1.50 2.64 -19.53
CA ALA A 35 2.08 3.93 -19.90
C ALA A 35 3.45 3.77 -20.62
N LEU A 36 4.32 2.87 -20.13
CA LEU A 36 5.59 2.54 -20.79
C LEU A 36 5.41 1.94 -22.19
N ARG A 37 4.29 1.22 -22.41
CA ARG A 37 3.99 0.66 -23.73
C ARG A 37 3.46 1.72 -24.70
N ILE A 38 2.65 2.67 -24.22
CA ILE A 38 2.02 3.71 -25.03
C ILE A 38 2.99 4.86 -25.35
N TYR A 39 3.75 5.32 -24.36
CA TYR A 39 4.66 6.45 -24.51
C TYR A 39 6.05 5.99 -24.93
N LYS A 40 6.31 6.04 -26.24
CA LYS A 40 7.58 5.60 -26.86
C LYS A 40 8.54 6.73 -27.20
N THR A 41 8.05 7.97 -27.28
CA THR A 41 8.82 9.14 -27.69
C THR A 41 8.96 10.15 -26.57
N ALA A 42 10.10 10.85 -26.54
CA ALA A 42 10.27 12.02 -25.70
C ALA A 42 9.28 13.12 -26.11
N PRO A 43 8.75 13.92 -25.16
CA PRO A 43 9.03 13.91 -23.72
C PRO A 43 8.13 12.97 -22.89
N LYS A 44 7.10 12.37 -23.50
CA LYS A 44 6.05 11.62 -22.78
C LYS A 44 6.59 10.36 -22.09
N ILE A 45 7.69 9.80 -22.57
CA ILE A 45 8.33 8.63 -21.96
C ILE A 45 8.83 8.91 -20.53
N TYR A 46 9.22 10.15 -20.21
CA TYR A 46 9.64 10.51 -18.84
C TYR A 46 8.50 10.36 -17.83
N ILE A 47 7.27 10.66 -18.23
CA ILE A 47 6.07 10.49 -17.40
C ILE A 47 5.87 9.01 -17.06
N ALA A 48 6.09 8.12 -18.04
CA ALA A 48 5.99 6.69 -17.83
C ALA A 48 7.03 6.16 -16.84
N TYR A 49 8.28 6.66 -16.90
CA TYR A 49 9.32 6.30 -15.93
C TYR A 49 9.03 6.83 -14.52
N ILE A 50 8.56 8.07 -14.39
CA ILE A 50 8.15 8.63 -13.09
C ILE A 50 7.02 7.80 -12.48
N LEU A 51 6.04 7.42 -13.28
CA LEU A 51 4.91 6.60 -12.82
C LEU A 51 5.35 5.19 -12.40
N LEU A 52 6.34 4.61 -13.09
CA LEU A 52 6.93 3.33 -12.72
C LEU A 52 7.65 3.42 -11.37
N VAL A 53 8.52 4.43 -11.19
CA VAL A 53 9.24 4.64 -9.93
C VAL A 53 8.27 4.85 -8.77
N LEU A 54 7.23 5.68 -8.98
CA LEU A 54 6.21 5.92 -7.96
C LEU A 54 5.46 4.64 -7.59
N SER A 55 5.17 3.77 -8.58
CA SER A 55 4.51 2.48 -8.34
C SER A 55 5.41 1.52 -7.53
N ILE A 56 6.72 1.48 -7.81
CA ILE A 56 7.68 0.68 -7.05
C ILE A 56 7.76 1.17 -5.60
N LEU A 57 7.87 2.48 -5.38
CA LEU A 57 7.87 3.06 -4.04
C LEU A 57 6.57 2.76 -3.29
N LEU A 58 5.42 2.81 -3.98
CA LEU A 58 4.12 2.45 -3.40
C LEU A 58 4.08 0.99 -2.96
N ILE A 59 4.62 0.06 -3.75
CA ILE A 59 4.74 -1.36 -3.38
C ILE A 59 5.58 -1.52 -2.12
N LEU A 60 6.77 -0.90 -2.07
CA LEU A 60 7.65 -0.97 -0.90
C LEU A 60 6.97 -0.41 0.36
N TYR A 61 6.29 0.72 0.23
CA TYR A 61 5.50 1.31 1.31
C TYR A 61 4.36 0.40 1.75
N ALA A 62 3.63 -0.22 0.82
CA ALA A 62 2.54 -1.15 1.12
C ALA A 62 3.03 -2.38 1.89
N VAL A 63 4.19 -2.93 1.50
CA VAL A 63 4.82 -4.05 2.20
C VAL A 63 5.24 -3.64 3.61
N TYR A 64 5.93 -2.50 3.76
CA TYR A 64 6.30 -1.95 5.08
C TYR A 64 5.09 -1.72 5.98
N PHE A 65 4.04 -1.11 5.44
CA PHE A 65 2.79 -0.85 6.15
C PHE A 65 2.08 -2.15 6.52
N GLY A 66 2.19 -3.18 5.67
CA GLY A 66 1.70 -4.52 5.91
C GLY A 66 2.29 -5.13 7.17
N PHE A 67 3.61 -5.20 7.24
CA PHE A 67 4.32 -5.71 8.42
C PHE A 67 3.94 -4.95 9.69
N LYS A 68 3.86 -3.62 9.62
CA LYS A 68 3.47 -2.78 10.76
C LYS A 68 2.04 -3.06 11.22
N THR A 69 1.13 -3.30 10.29
CA THR A 69 -0.28 -3.58 10.59
C THR A 69 -0.45 -4.97 11.18
N PHE A 70 0.18 -6.00 10.61
CA PHE A 70 0.18 -7.36 11.17
C PHE A 70 0.75 -7.39 12.59
N LYS A 71 1.85 -6.66 12.83
CA LYS A 71 2.40 -6.50 14.19
C LYS A 71 1.39 -5.85 15.14
N SER A 72 0.77 -4.74 14.74
CA SER A 72 -0.25 -4.04 15.54
C SER A 72 -1.49 -4.88 15.84
N ILE A 73 -1.83 -5.83 14.97
CA ILE A 73 -2.93 -6.77 15.20
C ILE A 73 -2.51 -7.86 16.17
N LEU A 74 -1.30 -8.41 15.98
CA LEU A 74 -0.74 -9.42 16.87
C LEU A 74 -0.65 -8.88 18.31
N ASP A 75 -0.10 -7.68 18.48
CA ASP A 75 0.01 -6.98 19.76
C ASP A 75 -1.39 -6.77 20.40
N ALA A 76 -2.38 -6.38 19.59
CA ALA A 76 -3.75 -6.18 20.08
C ALA A 76 -4.47 -7.48 20.49
N ILE A 77 -4.19 -8.62 19.82
CA ILE A 77 -4.79 -9.92 20.14
C ILE A 77 -4.09 -10.56 21.34
N PHE A 78 -2.76 -10.42 21.42
CA PHE A 78 -1.96 -11.00 22.50
C PHE A 78 -1.77 -10.05 23.70
N ASN A 79 -2.42 -8.87 23.68
CA ASN A 79 -2.43 -7.87 24.75
C ASN A 79 -1.00 -7.51 25.22
N LYS A 80 -0.07 -7.43 24.26
CA LYS A 80 1.35 -7.11 24.46
C LYS A 80 1.69 -5.74 23.90
#